data_AF-A0A7R7ED02-F1
#
_entry.id   AF-A0A7R7ED02-F1
#
_cell.length_a   1.000
_cell.length_b   1.000
_cell.length_c   1.000
_cell.angle_alpha   90.00
_cell.angle_beta   90.00
_cell.angle_gamma   90.00
#
_symmetry.space_group_name_H-M   'P 1'
#
loop_
_entity.id
_entity.type
_entity.pdbx_description
1 polymer ?
#
loop_
_entity_poly.entity_id
_entity_poly.type
_entity_poly.pdbx_seq_one_letter_code
_entity_poly.pdbx_strand_id
1 'polypeptide(L)'
;MKLKIALLSVAMSSAYIFSGSVFAAEKYEIALVAKVNGIPWFNRMGVGVKEAADKLNVNAYQTGPATPDPAQQVKVIEDLIAKNVNAIIVVPNDATVLEPVLKKARDKGIVVLSHESPDKQIAQWDVETIDSEKYAQANIDELAKDMGGKGGYVIYVGSLTVPLHNNWADLAIKYQKEKYPDMHEVTSRLRLC
;
A
#
# COMPACT_ATOMS: atom_id res chain seq x y z
N MET A 1 79.15 -27.82 24.34
CA MET A 1 78.21 -28.46 25.29
C MET A 1 77.32 -27.35 25.85
N LYS A 2 76.03 -27.24 25.49
CA LYS A 2 74.87 -27.95 26.09
C LYS A 2 74.91 -27.79 27.62
N LEU A 3 73.96 -27.22 28.36
CA LEU A 3 72.50 -27.33 28.26
C LEU A 3 71.81 -26.33 29.24
N LYS A 4 70.71 -25.73 28.78
CA LYS A 4 69.48 -25.22 29.44
C LYS A 4 69.38 -25.27 30.97
N ILE A 5 68.82 -24.20 31.57
CA ILE A 5 67.54 -24.21 32.31
C ILE A 5 66.89 -22.83 32.16
N ALA A 6 65.70 -22.83 31.55
CA ALA A 6 64.76 -21.73 31.49
C ALA A 6 63.74 -21.90 32.62
N LEU A 7 63.25 -20.80 33.21
CA LEU A 7 61.88 -20.57 33.71
C LEU A 7 61.86 -19.41 34.71
N LEU A 8 61.33 -18.26 34.30
CA LEU A 8 60.54 -17.38 35.17
C LEU A 8 59.68 -16.42 34.32
N SER A 9 58.45 -16.87 34.10
CA SER A 9 57.21 -16.08 34.09
C SER A 9 57.14 -14.82 33.22
N VAL A 10 56.76 -15.00 31.96
CA VAL A 10 55.96 -14.01 31.21
C VAL A 10 54.77 -14.76 30.62
N ALA A 11 53.64 -14.73 31.33
CA ALA A 11 52.34 -15.14 30.80
C ALA A 11 51.29 -14.19 31.35
N MET A 12 51.38 -12.93 30.92
CA MET A 12 50.25 -12.00 31.01
C MET A 12 49.65 -11.96 29.61
N SER A 13 48.91 -13.01 29.29
CA SER A 13 48.15 -13.11 28.04
C SER A 13 47.06 -12.03 28.07
N SER A 14 47.36 -10.96 27.34
CA SER A 14 46.45 -10.00 26.71
C SER A 14 45.05 -10.55 26.45
N ALA A 15 44.12 -10.23 27.35
CA ALA A 15 42.69 -10.22 27.05
C ALA A 15 42.40 -8.96 26.22
N TYR A 16 42.62 -9.04 24.91
CA TYR A 16 41.97 -8.11 23.98
C TYR A 16 40.48 -8.43 24.03
N ILE A 17 39.76 -7.68 24.86
CA ILE A 17 38.31 -7.57 24.76
C ILE A 17 38.05 -6.99 23.37
N PHE A 18 37.69 -7.86 22.43
CA PHE A 18 37.06 -7.46 21.18
C PHE A 18 35.69 -6.90 21.58
N SER A 19 35.66 -5.61 21.93
CA SER A 19 34.44 -4.82 21.96
C SER A 19 34.01 -4.62 20.50
N GLY A 20 33.49 -5.69 19.90
CA GLY A 20 32.74 -5.57 18.67
C GLY A 20 31.53 -4.72 18.99
N SER A 21 31.50 -3.50 18.46
CA SER A 21 30.28 -2.71 18.40
C SER A 21 29.24 -3.58 17.69
N VAL A 22 28.31 -4.16 18.44
CA VAL A 22 27.10 -4.74 17.88
C VAL A 22 26.31 -3.56 17.33
N PHE A 23 26.58 -3.19 16.09
CA PHE A 23 25.67 -2.34 15.33
C PHE A 23 24.36 -3.12 15.23
N ALA A 24 23.34 -2.67 15.95
CA ALA A 24 21.99 -3.15 15.74
C ALA A 24 21.67 -2.97 14.25
N ALA A 25 21.21 -4.04 13.59
CA ALA A 25 20.81 -3.95 12.19
C ALA A 25 19.76 -2.84 12.03
N GLU A 26 19.98 -1.92 11.09
CA GLU A 26 19.00 -0.88 10.80
C GLU A 26 17.67 -1.53 10.40
N LYS A 27 16.58 -1.06 11.02
CA LYS A 27 15.23 -1.54 10.69
C LYS A 27 14.88 -1.10 9.27
N TYR A 28 14.17 -1.94 8.53
CA TYR A 28 13.64 -1.55 7.24
C TYR A 28 12.69 -0.35 7.37
N GLU A 29 12.89 0.65 6.52
CA GLU A 29 12.09 1.85 6.37
C GLU A 29 10.99 1.63 5.32
N ILE A 30 9.72 1.61 5.74
CA ILE A 30 8.58 1.26 4.89
C ILE A 30 7.52 2.35 5.00
N ALA A 31 7.15 2.95 3.88
CA ALA A 31 6.10 3.97 3.84
C ALA A 31 4.86 3.45 3.11
N LEU A 32 3.70 3.49 3.78
CA LEU A 32 2.40 3.35 3.13
C LEU A 32 1.89 4.73 2.70
N VAL A 33 1.68 4.93 1.41
CA VAL A 33 1.15 6.15 0.81
C VAL A 33 -0.35 5.98 0.55
N ALA A 34 -1.17 6.51 1.46
CA ALA A 34 -2.62 6.51 1.34
C ALA A 34 -3.11 7.46 0.23
N LYS A 35 -4.38 7.29 -0.20
CA LYS A 35 -5.03 8.21 -1.14
C LYS A 35 -5.13 9.63 -0.56
N VAL A 36 -5.47 9.74 0.72
CA VAL A 36 -5.66 11.00 1.45
C VAL A 36 -5.54 10.74 2.96
N ASN A 37 -4.98 11.69 3.70
CA ASN A 37 -4.90 11.62 5.15
C ASN A 37 -6.13 12.24 5.83
N GLY A 38 -6.41 11.78 7.05
CA GLY A 38 -7.40 12.42 7.94
C GLY A 38 -8.82 11.87 7.86
N ILE A 39 -9.12 10.95 6.93
CA ILE A 39 -10.44 10.30 6.85
C ILE A 39 -10.47 8.96 7.61
N PRO A 40 -11.63 8.52 8.13
CA PRO A 40 -11.74 7.32 8.95
C PRO A 40 -11.13 6.05 8.34
N TRP A 41 -11.30 5.84 7.03
CA TRP A 41 -10.75 4.68 6.31
C TRP A 41 -9.22 4.59 6.46
N PHE A 42 -8.52 5.66 6.13
CA PHE A 42 -7.05 5.69 6.22
C PHE A 42 -6.55 5.88 7.66
N ASN A 43 -7.32 6.47 8.56
CA ASN A 43 -6.98 6.47 9.98
C ASN A 43 -6.97 5.04 10.53
N ARG A 44 -7.94 4.21 10.13
CA ARG A 44 -7.99 2.80 10.53
C ARG A 44 -6.84 2.00 9.89
N MET A 45 -6.54 2.25 8.61
CA MET A 45 -5.39 1.64 7.94
C MET A 45 -4.07 1.96 8.68
N GLY A 46 -3.88 3.20 9.11
CA GLY A 46 -2.70 3.63 9.85
C GLY A 46 -2.50 2.89 11.18
N VAL A 47 -3.58 2.51 11.87
CA VAL A 47 -3.50 1.64 13.05
C VAL A 47 -2.93 0.27 12.69
N GLY A 48 -3.42 -0.35 11.60
CA GLY A 48 -2.90 -1.63 11.12
C GLY A 48 -1.43 -1.57 10.68
N VAL A 49 -1.00 -0.46 10.05
CA VAL A 49 0.41 -0.23 9.71
C VAL A 49 1.27 -0.22 10.97
N LYS A 50 0.84 0.47 12.02
CA LYS A 50 1.57 0.53 13.30
C LYS A 50 1.65 -0.85 13.97
N GLU A 51 0.54 -1.59 14.02
CA GLU A 51 0.52 -2.95 14.57
C GLU A 51 1.46 -3.88 13.80
N ALA A 52 1.53 -3.76 12.46
CA ALA A 52 2.45 -4.53 11.63
C ALA A 52 3.91 -4.11 11.84
N ALA A 53 4.19 -2.82 12.01
CA ALA A 53 5.53 -2.30 12.31
C ALA A 53 6.11 -2.96 13.58
N ASP A 54 5.29 -2.98 14.64
CA ASP A 54 5.65 -3.58 15.93
C ASP A 54 5.86 -5.10 15.80
N LYS A 55 4.93 -5.81 15.14
CA LYS A 55 4.97 -7.27 14.98
C LYS A 55 6.17 -7.74 14.15
N LEU A 56 6.52 -6.99 13.10
CA LEU A 56 7.59 -7.35 12.17
C LEU A 56 8.94 -6.73 12.54
N ASN A 57 8.98 -5.90 13.59
CA ASN A 57 10.16 -5.16 14.04
C ASN A 57 10.81 -4.31 12.92
N VAL A 58 9.98 -3.58 12.17
CA VAL A 58 10.39 -2.66 11.09
C VAL A 58 9.97 -1.22 11.44
N ASN A 59 10.52 -0.22 10.74
CA ASN A 59 9.99 1.14 10.80
C ASN A 59 8.96 1.34 9.68
N ALA A 60 7.69 1.06 9.97
CA ALA A 60 6.60 1.29 9.03
C ALA A 60 5.66 2.39 9.49
N TYR A 61 5.26 3.27 8.57
CA TYR A 61 4.35 4.39 8.83
C TYR A 61 3.46 4.69 7.63
N GLN A 62 2.34 5.34 7.90
CA GLN A 62 1.46 5.87 6.87
C GLN A 62 1.76 7.34 6.62
N THR A 63 1.75 7.73 5.35
CA THR A 63 1.78 9.11 4.88
C THR A 63 0.82 9.26 3.69
N GLY A 64 0.65 10.47 3.19
CA GLY A 64 -0.26 10.75 2.09
C GLY A 64 -0.53 12.23 1.93
N PRO A 65 -1.18 12.63 0.83
CA PRO A 65 -1.56 14.02 0.60
C PRO A 65 -2.73 14.43 1.53
N ALA A 66 -2.92 15.74 1.70
CA ALA A 66 -4.04 16.28 2.47
C ALA A 66 -5.38 16.22 1.69
N THR A 67 -5.31 16.14 0.37
CA THR A 67 -6.45 15.98 -0.54
C THR A 67 -6.20 14.79 -1.48
N PRO A 68 -7.22 14.10 -2.00
CA PRO A 68 -7.07 12.94 -2.88
C PRO A 68 -6.65 13.34 -4.31
N ASP A 69 -5.52 14.02 -4.43
CA ASP A 69 -4.96 14.53 -5.67
C ASP A 69 -3.75 13.70 -6.13
N PRO A 70 -3.78 13.13 -7.35
CA PRO A 70 -2.67 12.33 -7.86
C PRO A 70 -1.33 13.08 -7.92
N ALA A 71 -1.33 14.37 -8.26
CA ALA A 71 -0.08 15.13 -8.37
C ALA A 71 0.56 15.38 -6.99
N GLN A 72 -0.24 15.61 -5.95
CA GLN A 72 0.25 15.65 -4.57
C GLN A 72 0.75 14.27 -4.12
N GLN A 73 0.08 13.18 -4.51
CA GLN A 73 0.53 11.83 -4.20
C GLN A 73 1.90 11.53 -4.86
N VAL A 74 2.12 12.00 -6.09
CA VAL A 74 3.43 11.93 -6.77
C VAL A 74 4.50 12.66 -5.97
N LYS A 75 4.22 13.87 -5.45
CA LYS A 75 5.18 14.63 -4.61
C LYS A 75 5.57 13.85 -3.35
N VAL A 76 4.59 13.25 -2.66
CA VAL A 76 4.86 12.41 -1.48
C VAL A 76 5.79 11.24 -1.84
N ILE A 77 5.58 10.59 -2.99
CA ILE A 77 6.44 9.48 -3.44
C ILE A 77 7.84 9.99 -3.79
N GLU A 78 7.99 11.14 -4.45
CA GLU A 78 9.29 11.76 -4.72
C GLU A 78 10.08 12.03 -3.44
N ASP A 79 9.42 12.52 -2.38
CA ASP A 79 10.06 12.73 -1.08
C ASP A 79 10.57 11.42 -0.45
N LEU A 80 9.80 10.32 -0.61
CA LEU A 80 10.20 9.00 -0.13
C LEU A 80 11.38 8.43 -0.93
N ILE A 81 11.39 8.65 -2.25
CA ILE A 81 12.52 8.32 -3.14
C ILE A 81 13.78 9.10 -2.72
N ALA A 82 13.63 10.38 -2.35
CA ALA A 82 14.74 11.21 -1.89
C ALA A 82 15.28 10.75 -0.52
N LYS A 83 14.40 10.27 0.37
CA LYS A 83 14.75 9.66 1.66
C LYS A 83 15.36 8.27 1.55
N ASN A 84 15.36 7.67 0.35
CA ASN A 84 15.90 6.33 0.10
C ASN A 84 15.29 5.25 1.01
N VAL A 85 13.96 5.29 1.18
CA VAL A 85 13.23 4.26 1.94
C VAL A 85 13.40 2.87 1.31
N ASN A 86 13.25 1.80 2.09
CA ASN A 86 13.42 0.45 1.57
C ASN A 86 12.19 -0.03 0.77
N ALA A 87 10.99 0.38 1.17
CA ALA A 87 9.76 0.03 0.47
C ALA A 87 8.68 1.12 0.49
N ILE A 88 7.88 1.15 -0.57
CA ILE A 88 6.71 1.99 -0.72
C ILE A 88 5.51 1.09 -1.01
N ILE A 89 4.47 1.20 -0.19
CA ILE A 89 3.16 0.58 -0.44
C ILE A 89 2.22 1.71 -0.83
N VAL A 90 1.59 1.67 -2.00
CA VAL A 90 0.75 2.78 -2.47
C VAL A 90 -0.70 2.35 -2.67
N VAL A 91 -1.62 3.19 -2.21
CA VAL A 91 -3.05 3.12 -2.55
C VAL A 91 -3.36 4.23 -3.55
N PRO A 92 -3.41 3.97 -4.87
CA PRO A 92 -3.30 5.02 -5.87
C PRO A 92 -4.61 5.79 -6.09
N ASN A 93 -4.51 7.11 -6.23
CA ASN A 93 -5.61 7.95 -6.73
C ASN A 93 -5.78 7.88 -8.26
N ASP A 94 -4.67 7.65 -8.96
CA ASP A 94 -4.62 7.42 -10.40
C ASP A 94 -3.37 6.61 -10.73
N ALA A 95 -3.55 5.35 -11.11
CA ALA A 95 -2.44 4.45 -11.42
C ALA A 95 -1.57 4.95 -12.60
N THR A 96 -2.16 5.57 -13.63
CA THR A 96 -1.42 6.04 -14.81
C THR A 96 -0.56 7.26 -14.47
N VAL A 97 -1.08 8.18 -13.66
CA VAL A 97 -0.30 9.35 -13.21
C VAL A 97 0.85 8.93 -12.30
N LEU A 98 0.65 7.90 -11.47
CA LEU A 98 1.65 7.44 -10.52
C LEU A 98 2.71 6.52 -11.14
N GLU A 99 2.41 5.84 -12.24
CA GLU A 99 3.31 4.85 -12.86
C GLU A 99 4.74 5.37 -13.08
N PRO A 100 4.98 6.58 -13.63
CA PRO A 100 6.34 7.08 -13.86
C PRO A 100 7.16 7.25 -12.57
N VAL A 101 6.56 7.78 -11.50
CA VAL A 101 7.28 7.99 -10.23
C VAL A 101 7.50 6.67 -9.49
N LEU A 102 6.57 5.73 -9.58
CA LEU A 102 6.73 4.40 -9.01
C LEU A 102 7.81 3.59 -9.76
N LYS A 103 7.88 3.74 -11.09
CA LYS A 103 8.99 3.20 -11.86
C LYS A 103 10.32 3.80 -11.42
N LYS A 104 10.40 5.12 -11.23
CA LYS A 104 11.60 5.79 -10.71
C LYS A 104 12.02 5.25 -9.34
N ALA A 105 11.08 4.97 -8.44
CA ALA A 105 11.37 4.34 -7.15
C ALA A 105 12.01 2.95 -7.34
N ARG A 106 11.42 2.11 -8.20
CA ARG A 106 11.94 0.77 -8.52
C ARG A 106 13.33 0.82 -9.15
N ASP A 107 13.57 1.77 -10.06
CA ASP A 107 14.87 1.94 -10.71
C ASP A 107 15.99 2.31 -9.70
N LYS A 108 15.62 2.86 -8.53
CA LYS A 108 16.54 3.09 -7.39
C LYS A 108 16.65 1.90 -6.43
N GLY A 109 16.01 0.78 -6.72
CA GLY A 109 16.01 -0.42 -5.86
C GLY A 109 15.01 -0.39 -4.72
N ILE A 110 14.08 0.57 -4.69
CA ILE A 110 13.00 0.62 -3.71
C ILE A 110 11.95 -0.44 -4.07
N VAL A 111 11.53 -1.25 -3.11
CA VAL A 111 10.44 -2.21 -3.31
C VAL A 111 9.12 -1.47 -3.38
N VAL A 112 8.33 -1.68 -4.44
CA VAL A 112 7.02 -1.04 -4.62
C VAL A 112 5.93 -2.10 -4.63
N LEU A 113 4.95 -1.93 -3.74
CA LEU A 113 3.69 -2.68 -3.72
C LEU A 113 2.52 -1.71 -3.94
N SER A 114 1.43 -2.21 -4.51
CA SER A 114 0.15 -1.50 -4.58
C SER A 114 -0.96 -2.23 -3.84
N HIS A 115 -1.98 -1.47 -3.47
CA HIS A 115 -3.26 -1.95 -2.96
C HIS A 115 -4.36 -1.08 -3.57
N GLU A 116 -5.51 -1.66 -3.87
CA GLU A 116 -6.62 -1.03 -4.58
C GLU A 116 -6.29 -0.66 -6.04
N SER A 117 -5.46 -1.48 -6.71
CA SER A 117 -5.02 -1.28 -8.10
C SER A 117 -5.03 -2.55 -8.98
N PRO A 118 -6.11 -3.34 -8.97
CA PRO A 118 -6.12 -4.70 -9.54
C PRO A 118 -5.80 -4.77 -11.04
N ASP A 119 -6.15 -3.74 -11.80
CA ASP A 119 -6.13 -3.78 -13.27
C ASP A 119 -4.85 -3.23 -13.90
N LYS A 120 -3.94 -2.68 -13.09
CA LYS A 120 -2.73 -2.01 -13.58
C LYS A 120 -1.51 -2.42 -12.77
N GLN A 121 -0.55 -3.07 -13.45
CA GLN A 121 0.73 -3.46 -12.85
C GLN A 121 1.67 -2.24 -12.72
N ILE A 122 1.36 -1.35 -11.78
CA ILE A 122 2.18 -0.17 -11.45
C ILE A 122 3.20 -0.45 -10.34
N ALA A 123 3.24 -1.68 -9.83
CA ALA A 123 4.05 -2.16 -8.71
C ALA A 123 4.59 -3.57 -8.99
N GLN A 124 5.55 -4.06 -8.18
CA GLN A 124 6.01 -5.45 -8.30
C GLN A 124 4.91 -6.44 -7.90
N TRP A 125 4.12 -6.07 -6.90
CA TRP A 125 2.96 -6.82 -6.44
C TRP A 125 1.81 -5.87 -6.14
N ASP A 126 0.60 -6.33 -6.43
CA ASP A 126 -0.64 -5.72 -6.01
C ASP A 126 -1.37 -6.70 -5.08
N VAL A 127 -1.90 -6.20 -3.97
CA VAL A 127 -2.59 -7.03 -2.98
C VAL A 127 -3.99 -6.51 -2.76
N GLU A 128 -4.99 -7.32 -3.07
CA GLU A 128 -6.40 -7.02 -2.82
C GLU A 128 -6.93 -7.83 -1.64
N THR A 129 -7.65 -7.16 -0.75
CA THR A 129 -8.21 -7.76 0.48
C THR A 129 -9.69 -8.13 0.33
N ILE A 130 -10.30 -7.71 -0.79
CA ILE A 130 -11.72 -7.89 -1.07
C ILE A 130 -11.87 -8.60 -2.42
N ASP A 131 -12.73 -9.62 -2.44
CA ASP A 131 -13.23 -10.22 -3.67
C ASP A 131 -14.17 -9.23 -4.35
N SER A 132 -13.67 -8.55 -5.39
CA SER A 132 -14.37 -7.44 -6.04
C SER A 132 -15.67 -7.88 -6.72
N GLU A 133 -15.75 -9.12 -7.22
CA GLU A 133 -16.97 -9.65 -7.81
C GLU A 133 -18.03 -9.85 -6.74
N LYS A 134 -17.70 -10.55 -5.65
CA LYS A 134 -18.66 -10.76 -4.55
C LYS A 134 -19.09 -9.46 -3.90
N TYR A 135 -18.16 -8.50 -3.76
CA TYR A 135 -18.48 -7.18 -3.23
C TYR A 135 -19.50 -6.47 -4.13
N ALA A 136 -19.28 -6.42 -5.45
CA ALA A 136 -20.20 -5.81 -6.39
C ALA A 136 -21.57 -6.52 -6.39
N GLN A 137 -21.57 -7.85 -6.39
CA GLN A 137 -22.79 -8.66 -6.36
C GLN A 137 -23.63 -8.38 -5.10
N ALA A 138 -23.00 -8.39 -3.93
CA ALA A 138 -23.69 -8.14 -2.67
C ALA A 138 -24.33 -6.75 -2.61
N ASN A 139 -23.66 -5.72 -3.15
CA ASN A 139 -24.19 -4.37 -3.19
C ASN A 139 -25.40 -4.26 -4.13
N ILE A 140 -25.33 -4.89 -5.31
CA ILE A 140 -26.46 -4.89 -6.27
C ILE A 140 -27.63 -5.72 -5.75
N ASP A 141 -27.37 -6.87 -5.10
CA ASP A 141 -28.42 -7.71 -4.52
C ASP A 141 -29.21 -6.96 -3.44
N GLU A 142 -28.52 -6.23 -2.55
CA GLU A 142 -29.18 -5.44 -1.51
C GLU A 142 -29.94 -4.24 -2.11
N LEU A 143 -29.34 -3.54 -3.09
CA LEU A 143 -30.02 -2.46 -3.80
C LEU A 143 -31.29 -2.95 -4.52
N ALA A 144 -31.19 -4.08 -5.23
CA ALA A 144 -32.31 -4.67 -5.95
C ALA A 144 -33.43 -5.09 -5.00
N LYS A 145 -33.10 -5.63 -3.83
CA LYS A 145 -34.08 -5.98 -2.80
C LYS A 145 -34.86 -4.74 -2.35
N ASP A 146 -34.18 -3.62 -2.10
CA ASP A 146 -34.85 -2.37 -1.69
C ASP A 146 -35.67 -1.73 -2.82
N MET A 147 -35.22 -1.88 -4.07
CA MET A 147 -35.92 -1.37 -5.26
C MET A 147 -37.05 -2.28 -5.77
N GLY A 148 -37.19 -3.49 -5.22
CA GLY A 148 -38.08 -4.52 -5.75
C GLY A 148 -37.67 -5.00 -7.16
N GLY A 149 -36.37 -4.98 -7.45
CA GLY A 149 -35.76 -5.50 -8.68
C GLY A 149 -35.98 -4.66 -9.93
N LYS A 150 -36.42 -3.40 -9.80
CA LYS A 150 -36.79 -2.54 -10.95
C LYS A 150 -36.47 -1.08 -10.72
N GLY A 151 -36.29 -0.33 -11.80
CA GLY A 151 -36.17 1.13 -11.77
C GLY A 151 -34.75 1.66 -11.91
N GLY A 152 -34.62 2.98 -11.78
CA GLY A 152 -33.37 3.69 -12.03
C GLY A 152 -32.48 3.80 -10.80
N TYR A 153 -31.17 3.64 -10.97
CA TYR A 153 -30.16 3.91 -9.94
C TYR A 153 -29.00 4.75 -10.48
N VAL A 154 -28.18 5.29 -9.58
CA VAL A 154 -26.96 6.06 -9.89
C VAL A 154 -25.80 5.45 -9.11
N ILE A 155 -24.64 5.30 -9.76
CA ILE A 155 -23.40 4.91 -9.09
C ILE A 155 -22.55 6.16 -8.82
N TYR A 156 -22.04 6.24 -7.60
CA TYR A 156 -21.05 7.23 -7.18
C TYR A 156 -19.70 6.56 -6.92
N VAL A 157 -18.63 7.15 -7.43
CA VAL A 157 -17.24 6.73 -7.16
C VAL A 157 -16.44 7.89 -6.61
N GLY A 158 -15.44 7.61 -5.76
CA GLY A 158 -14.58 8.66 -5.20
C GLY A 158 -13.83 9.49 -6.26
N SER A 159 -13.42 8.86 -7.37
CA SER A 159 -12.93 9.53 -8.57
C SER A 159 -13.07 8.57 -9.75
N LEU A 160 -13.16 9.13 -10.96
CA LEU A 160 -13.16 8.37 -12.22
C LEU A 160 -11.81 7.73 -12.55
N THR A 161 -10.76 8.06 -11.78
CA THR A 161 -9.39 7.58 -11.99
C THR A 161 -8.92 6.55 -10.97
N VAL A 162 -9.65 6.39 -9.86
CA VAL A 162 -9.29 5.44 -8.80
C VAL A 162 -9.56 4.03 -9.31
N PRO A 163 -8.55 3.15 -9.40
CA PRO A 163 -8.71 1.87 -10.08
C PRO A 163 -9.81 0.99 -9.46
N LEU A 164 -9.70 0.68 -8.16
CA LEU A 164 -10.61 -0.27 -7.52
C LEU A 164 -12.08 0.22 -7.49
N HIS A 165 -12.31 1.52 -7.28
CA HIS A 165 -13.68 2.07 -7.29
C HIS A 165 -14.35 1.91 -8.65
N ASN A 166 -13.59 2.08 -9.73
CA ASN A 166 -14.11 1.94 -11.07
C ASN A 166 -14.32 0.46 -11.42
N ASN A 167 -13.40 -0.41 -11.03
CA ASN A 167 -13.58 -1.86 -11.16
C ASN A 167 -14.87 -2.35 -10.46
N TRP A 168 -15.12 -1.92 -9.21
CA TRP A 168 -16.37 -2.26 -8.52
C TRP A 168 -17.62 -1.77 -9.25
N ALA A 169 -17.60 -0.54 -9.77
CA ALA A 169 -18.71 0.00 -10.53
C ALA A 169 -18.95 -0.80 -11.82
N ASP A 170 -17.89 -1.15 -12.56
CA ASP A 170 -18.00 -1.97 -13.78
C ASP A 170 -18.57 -3.35 -13.49
N LEU A 171 -18.10 -4.02 -12.44
CA LEU A 171 -18.62 -5.31 -11.99
C LEU A 171 -20.07 -5.23 -11.53
N ALA A 172 -20.45 -4.16 -10.82
CA ALA A 172 -21.81 -3.95 -10.35
C ALA A 172 -22.78 -3.77 -11.53
N ILE A 173 -22.42 -2.93 -12.51
CA ILE A 173 -23.23 -2.71 -13.71
C ILE A 173 -23.39 -3.99 -14.51
N LYS A 174 -22.29 -4.74 -14.70
CA LYS A 174 -22.32 -6.02 -15.41
C LYS A 174 -23.28 -7.00 -14.72
N TYR A 175 -23.14 -7.18 -13.41
CA TYR A 175 -23.97 -8.11 -12.65
C TYR A 175 -25.44 -7.69 -12.62
N GLN A 176 -25.71 -6.39 -12.47
CA GLN A 176 -27.06 -5.85 -12.52
C GLN A 176 -27.74 -6.18 -13.86
N LYS A 177 -27.05 -6.00 -15.00
CA LYS A 177 -27.60 -6.31 -16.33
C LYS A 177 -27.90 -7.79 -16.51
N GLU A 178 -27.09 -8.66 -15.90
CA GLU A 178 -27.26 -10.12 -15.98
C GLU A 178 -28.42 -10.62 -15.10
N LYS A 179 -28.57 -10.08 -13.87
CA LYS A 179 -29.52 -10.62 -12.87
C LYS A 179 -30.80 -9.81 -12.70
N TYR A 180 -30.75 -8.49 -12.90
CA TYR A 180 -31.86 -7.56 -12.66
C TYR A 180 -32.07 -6.65 -13.88
N PRO A 181 -32.49 -7.18 -15.05
CA PRO A 181 -32.56 -6.42 -16.30
C PRO A 181 -33.58 -5.26 -16.27
N ASP A 182 -34.54 -5.26 -15.33
CA ASP A 182 -35.51 -4.17 -15.15
C ASP A 182 -34.96 -3.00 -14.31
N MET A 183 -33.75 -3.16 -13.74
CA MET A 183 -32.97 -2.06 -13.18
C MET A 183 -32.09 -1.43 -14.27
N HIS A 184 -31.77 -0.15 -14.13
CA HIS A 184 -30.88 0.52 -15.06
C HIS A 184 -30.20 1.73 -14.44
N GLU A 185 -29.00 2.03 -14.93
CA GLU A 185 -28.33 3.31 -14.65
C GLU A 185 -29.13 4.45 -15.31
N VAL A 186 -29.50 5.46 -14.53
CA VAL A 186 -30.18 6.66 -15.09
C VAL A 186 -29.19 7.63 -15.73
N THR A 187 -27.91 7.50 -15.39
CA THR A 187 -26.80 8.28 -15.94
C THR A 187 -25.49 7.54 -15.72
N SER A 188 -24.46 7.91 -16.48
CA SER A 188 -23.11 7.38 -16.26
C SER A 188 -22.62 7.71 -14.85
N ARG A 189 -21.82 6.82 -14.25
CA ARG A 189 -21.29 6.98 -12.89
C ARG A 189 -20.74 8.39 -12.62
N LEU A 190 -21.05 8.89 -11.43
CA LEU A 190 -20.69 10.23 -10.98
C LEU A 190 -19.51 10.19 -10.02
N ARG A 191 -18.72 11.28 -10.01
CA ARG A 191 -17.69 11.50 -9.00
C ARG A 191 -18.33 12.08 -7.73
N LEU A 192 -17.99 11.54 -6.57
CA LEU A 192 -18.19 12.22 -5.28
C LEU A 192 -17.21 13.39 -5.22
N CYS A 193 -17.78 14.59 -5.20
CA CYS A 193 -17.16 15.93 -5.17
C CYS A 193 -15.63 15.95 -4.99
#